data_AF-A0A8T9D6Y2-F1
#
_entry.id   AF-A0A8T9D6Y2-F1
#
_cell.length_a   1.000
_cell.length_b   1.000
_cell.length_c   1.000
_cell.angle_alpha   90.00
_cell.angle_beta   90.00
_cell.angle_gamma   90.00
#
_symmetry.space_group_name_H-M   'P 1'
#
loop_
_entity.id
_entity.type
_entity.pdbx_description
1 polymer ?
#
loop_
_entity_poly.entity_id
_entity_poly.type
_entity_poly.pdbx_seq_one_letter_code
_entity_poly.pdbx_strand_id
1 'polypeptide(L)'
;MKTTLANTDRATVFTVAHEDGRHATAAIASSLSASTSPVASQAARVVSAVGSFNDNITGNAARFQTEARTAANREAAVNVLASPVQALIGAGVAEGRAAAAAAANAAAVDPGNAPLRAQVRDRFIAMDAAGQATFAQRASLEELAALMEAGRSYFDATPDPVWQIIEDQYIVKRHIARSGLQAAFQRQPDANDPMAFGPDENAALAASKASLGTLRARSDMVDAVRTAVQSIIDAVALATDLSREDAWKLLTTGKAAV
;
A
#
# COMPACT_ATOMS: atom_id res chain seq x y z
N MET A 1 -30.57 -3.14 -17.18
CA MET A 1 -29.28 -3.15 -16.46
C MET A 1 -29.45 -4.04 -15.25
N LYS A 2 -28.49 -4.93 -14.97
CA LYS A 2 -28.52 -5.82 -13.81
C LYS A 2 -27.33 -5.50 -12.92
N THR A 3 -27.53 -5.54 -11.61
CA THR A 3 -26.45 -5.38 -10.65
C THR A 3 -26.47 -6.50 -9.63
N THR A 4 -25.29 -6.83 -9.12
CA THR A 4 -25.14 -7.79 -8.03
C THR A 4 -24.14 -7.25 -7.04
N LEU A 5 -24.46 -7.37 -5.76
CA LEU A 5 -23.56 -7.08 -4.66
C LEU A 5 -23.32 -8.36 -3.87
N ALA A 6 -22.06 -8.76 -3.73
CA ALA A 6 -21.65 -9.92 -2.96
C ALA A 6 -20.62 -9.49 -1.92
N ASN A 7 -20.83 -9.88 -0.66
CA ASN A 7 -19.82 -9.76 0.38
C ASN A 7 -19.16 -11.12 0.56
N THR A 8 -17.83 -11.14 0.42
CA THR A 8 -16.99 -12.32 0.66
C THR A 8 -16.07 -12.04 1.83
N ASP A 9 -15.41 -13.07 2.35
CA ASP A 9 -14.38 -12.90 3.38
C ASP A 9 -13.23 -11.97 2.94
N ARG A 10 -13.01 -11.84 1.62
CA ARG A 10 -11.87 -11.12 1.04
C ARG A 10 -12.21 -9.75 0.47
N ALA A 11 -13.44 -9.54 0.02
CA ALA A 11 -13.86 -8.28 -0.59
C ALA A 11 -15.39 -8.11 -0.62
N THR A 12 -15.83 -6.86 -0.67
CA THR A 12 -17.13 -6.49 -1.22
C THR A 12 -16.99 -6.35 -2.73
N VAL A 13 -17.78 -7.14 -3.47
CA VAL A 13 -17.75 -7.20 -4.93
C VAL A 13 -19.08 -6.67 -5.47
N PHE A 14 -19.01 -5.59 -6.23
CA PHE A 14 -20.14 -4.97 -6.91
C PHE A 14 -19.97 -5.14 -8.42
N THR A 15 -20.92 -5.79 -9.07
CA THR A 15 -20.89 -5.99 -10.52
C THR A 15 -22.08 -5.31 -11.17
N VAL A 16 -21.81 -4.59 -12.24
CA VAL A 16 -22.80 -3.98 -13.12
C VAL A 16 -22.74 -4.71 -14.46
N ALA A 17 -23.88 -5.17 -14.95
CA ALA A 17 -24.04 -5.74 -16.28
C ALA A 17 -25.03 -4.91 -17.09
N HIS A 18 -24.57 -4.44 -18.24
CA HIS A 18 -25.38 -3.73 -19.21
C HIS A 18 -26.08 -4.72 -20.15
N GLU A 19 -27.18 -4.29 -20.78
CA GLU A 19 -28.02 -5.15 -21.63
C GLU A 19 -27.32 -5.55 -22.95
N ASP A 20 -26.29 -4.80 -23.35
CA ASP A 20 -25.45 -5.06 -24.53
C ASP A 20 -24.31 -6.07 -24.28
N GLY A 21 -24.26 -6.67 -23.09
CA GLY A 21 -23.24 -7.66 -22.71
C GLY A 21 -21.98 -7.08 -22.06
N ARG A 22 -21.81 -5.75 -22.02
CA ARG A 22 -20.73 -5.12 -21.25
C ARG A 22 -20.94 -5.36 -19.75
N HIS A 23 -19.85 -5.58 -19.03
CA HIS A 23 -19.86 -5.73 -17.58
C HIS A 23 -18.65 -5.04 -16.95
N ALA A 24 -18.82 -4.58 -15.73
CA ALA A 24 -17.77 -3.98 -14.93
C ALA A 24 -17.92 -4.43 -13.48
N THR A 25 -16.80 -4.73 -12.84
CA THR A 25 -16.76 -5.21 -11.46
C THR A 25 -15.88 -4.31 -10.64
N ALA A 26 -16.45 -3.74 -9.57
CA ALA A 26 -15.73 -3.06 -8.52
C ALA A 26 -15.47 -4.04 -7.37
N ALA A 27 -14.23 -4.10 -6.91
CA ALA A 27 -13.84 -4.93 -5.77
C ALA A 27 -13.15 -4.06 -4.71
N ILE A 28 -13.73 -4.06 -3.51
CA ILE A 28 -13.18 -3.36 -2.35
C ILE A 28 -12.69 -4.43 -1.39
N ALA A 29 -11.37 -4.58 -1.28
CA ALA A 29 -10.76 -5.59 -0.43
C ALA A 29 -11.12 -5.37 1.05
N SER A 30 -11.49 -6.44 1.76
CA SER A 30 -11.88 -6.39 3.18
C SER A 30 -10.75 -5.87 4.08
N SER A 31 -9.50 -6.05 3.66
CA SER A 31 -8.32 -5.50 4.34
C SER A 31 -8.34 -3.96 4.41
N LEU A 32 -8.94 -3.27 3.43
CA LEU A 32 -9.06 -1.82 3.45
C LEU A 32 -9.97 -1.33 4.56
N SER A 33 -10.99 -2.10 4.93
CA SER A 33 -11.94 -1.82 6.01
C SER A 33 -11.56 -2.42 7.37
N ALA A 34 -10.46 -3.16 7.46
CA ALA A 34 -9.99 -3.74 8.72
C ALA A 34 -9.61 -2.62 9.72
N SER A 35 -9.83 -2.83 11.01
CA SER A 35 -9.56 -1.81 12.05
C SER A 35 -8.09 -1.34 12.11
N THR A 36 -7.17 -2.14 11.59
CA THR A 36 -5.73 -1.82 11.48
C THR A 36 -5.40 -0.97 10.25
N SER A 37 -6.34 -0.77 9.33
CA SER A 37 -6.13 0.04 8.13
C SER A 37 -6.28 1.54 8.44
N PRO A 38 -5.32 2.40 8.06
CA PRO A 38 -5.45 3.85 8.18
C PRO A 38 -6.57 4.43 7.31
N VAL A 39 -7.10 3.67 6.34
CA VAL A 39 -8.24 4.09 5.49
C VAL A 39 -9.55 3.37 5.85
N ALA A 40 -9.59 2.65 6.97
CA ALA A 40 -10.72 1.78 7.36
C ALA A 40 -12.07 2.48 7.33
N SER A 41 -12.16 3.66 7.94
CA SER A 41 -13.42 4.39 8.05
C SER A 41 -13.93 4.86 6.69
N GLN A 42 -13.03 5.25 5.79
CA GLN A 42 -13.36 5.70 4.44
C GLN A 42 -13.75 4.52 3.56
N ALA A 43 -13.01 3.41 3.63
CA ALA A 43 -13.34 2.19 2.91
C ALA A 43 -14.73 1.65 3.32
N ALA A 44 -15.04 1.62 4.62
CA ALA A 44 -16.36 1.20 5.11
C ALA A 44 -17.50 2.10 4.59
N ARG A 45 -17.28 3.42 4.52
CA ARG A 45 -18.24 4.36 3.93
C ARG A 45 -18.45 4.09 2.44
N VAL A 46 -17.39 3.80 1.69
CA VAL A 46 -17.49 3.45 0.27
C VAL A 46 -18.24 2.13 0.08
N VAL A 47 -17.99 1.11 0.91
CA VAL A 47 -18.73 -0.16 0.88
C VAL A 47 -20.23 0.07 1.09
N SER A 48 -20.60 0.86 2.11
CA SER A 48 -22.00 1.22 2.36
C SER A 48 -22.61 2.01 1.19
N ALA A 49 -21.87 2.98 0.64
CA ALA A 49 -22.32 3.78 -0.49
C ALA A 49 -22.51 2.96 -1.77
N VAL A 50 -21.64 1.97 -2.02
CA VAL A 50 -21.79 1.02 -3.13
C VAL A 50 -23.03 0.16 -2.96
N GLY A 51 -23.36 -0.25 -1.73
CA GLY A 51 -24.64 -0.90 -1.43
C GLY A 51 -25.84 -0.04 -1.78
N SER A 52 -25.87 1.20 -1.28
CA SER A 52 -26.93 2.16 -1.60
C SER A 52 -27.01 2.46 -3.10
N PHE A 53 -25.89 2.54 -3.81
CA PHE A 53 -25.86 2.77 -5.25
C PHE A 53 -26.40 1.56 -6.04
N ASN A 54 -26.07 0.34 -5.63
CA ASN A 54 -26.65 -0.89 -6.19
C ASN A 54 -28.18 -0.88 -6.09
N ASP A 55 -28.72 -0.48 -4.94
CA ASP A 55 -30.16 -0.43 -4.70
C ASP A 55 -30.82 0.66 -5.57
N ASN A 56 -30.16 1.81 -5.74
CA ASN A 56 -30.62 2.86 -6.65
C ASN A 56 -30.64 2.39 -8.11
N ILE A 57 -29.59 1.72 -8.60
CA ILE A 57 -29.58 1.19 -9.98
C ILE A 57 -30.72 0.19 -10.19
N THR A 58 -30.91 -0.72 -9.23
CA THR A 58 -31.98 -1.73 -9.30
C THR A 58 -33.36 -1.06 -9.32
N GLY A 59 -33.59 -0.08 -8.43
CA GLY A 59 -34.82 0.70 -8.38
C GLY A 59 -35.08 1.52 -9.64
N ASN A 60 -34.05 2.19 -10.16
CA ASN A 60 -34.13 2.99 -11.39
C ASN A 60 -34.41 2.11 -12.62
N ALA A 61 -33.82 0.92 -12.68
CA ALA A 61 -34.08 -0.03 -13.76
C ALA A 61 -35.54 -0.53 -13.80
N ALA A 62 -36.22 -0.55 -12.66
CA ALA A 62 -37.64 -0.91 -12.58
C ALA A 62 -38.59 0.25 -12.89
N ARG A 63 -38.14 1.51 -12.74
CA ARG A 63 -38.99 2.70 -12.81
C ARG A 63 -38.86 3.49 -14.11
N PHE A 64 -37.68 3.51 -14.71
CA PHE A 64 -37.34 4.41 -15.80
C PHE A 64 -36.99 3.65 -17.09
N GLN A 65 -37.32 4.28 -18.23
CA GLN A 65 -36.80 3.89 -19.54
C GLN A 65 -35.30 4.18 -19.64
N THR A 66 -34.59 3.59 -20.60
CA THR A 66 -33.12 3.58 -20.68
C THR A 66 -32.44 4.95 -20.53
N GLU A 67 -32.89 5.98 -21.25
CA GLU A 67 -32.28 7.32 -21.18
C GLU A 67 -32.55 8.02 -19.83
N ALA A 68 -33.78 7.96 -19.34
CA ALA A 68 -34.12 8.49 -18.01
C ALA A 68 -33.40 7.72 -16.89
N ARG A 69 -33.15 6.42 -17.08
CA ARG A 69 -32.42 5.55 -16.15
C ARG A 69 -30.95 5.96 -16.04
N THR A 70 -30.26 6.24 -17.15
CA THR A 70 -28.85 6.66 -17.10
C THR A 70 -28.71 8.03 -16.43
N ALA A 71 -29.62 8.97 -16.69
CA ALA A 71 -29.67 10.25 -15.98
C ALA A 71 -29.89 10.07 -14.47
N ALA A 72 -30.87 9.26 -14.06
CA ALA A 72 -31.13 8.97 -12.65
C ALA A 72 -29.93 8.26 -11.96
N ASN A 73 -29.23 7.38 -12.67
CA ASN A 73 -28.02 6.73 -12.16
C ASN A 73 -26.87 7.72 -11.99
N ARG A 74 -26.72 8.72 -12.86
CA ARG A 74 -25.71 9.80 -12.71
C ARG A 74 -25.99 10.60 -11.44
N GLU A 75 -27.24 10.98 -11.22
CA GLU A 75 -27.66 11.69 -10.00
C GLU A 75 -27.40 10.84 -8.75
N ALA A 76 -27.76 9.55 -8.77
CA ALA A 76 -27.48 8.64 -7.67
C ALA A 76 -25.97 8.50 -7.39
N ALA A 77 -25.12 8.42 -8.43
CA ALA A 77 -23.67 8.37 -8.25
C ALA A 77 -23.13 9.65 -7.59
N VAL A 78 -23.63 10.83 -7.97
CA VAL A 78 -23.27 12.10 -7.33
C VAL A 78 -23.70 12.13 -5.87
N ASN A 79 -24.96 11.81 -5.59
CA ASN A 79 -25.54 11.95 -4.25
C ASN A 79 -25.05 10.89 -3.26
N VAL A 80 -24.71 9.69 -3.75
CA VAL A 80 -24.37 8.54 -2.90
C VAL A 80 -22.88 8.25 -2.90
N LEU A 81 -22.21 8.23 -4.07
CA LEU A 81 -20.83 7.74 -4.19
C LEU A 81 -19.77 8.83 -4.16
N ALA A 82 -20.05 10.03 -4.69
CA ALA A 82 -19.01 11.04 -4.92
C ALA A 82 -18.24 11.39 -3.63
N SER A 83 -18.95 11.75 -2.55
CA SER A 83 -18.32 12.13 -1.28
C SER A 83 -17.53 10.99 -0.62
N PRO A 84 -18.07 9.77 -0.46
CA PRO A 84 -17.30 8.63 0.05
C PRO A 84 -16.05 8.29 -0.79
N VAL A 85 -16.17 8.31 -2.12
CA VAL A 85 -15.04 8.02 -3.02
C VAL A 85 -13.97 9.10 -2.91
N GLN A 86 -14.33 10.38 -2.89
CA GLN A 86 -13.40 11.50 -2.66
C GLN A 86 -12.67 11.36 -1.33
N ALA A 87 -13.38 11.00 -0.26
CA ALA A 87 -12.78 10.78 1.05
C ALA A 87 -11.77 9.62 1.04
N LEU A 88 -12.08 8.51 0.36
CA LEU A 88 -11.16 7.39 0.21
C LEU A 88 -9.92 7.77 -0.62
N ILE A 89 -10.08 8.51 -1.72
CA ILE A 89 -8.97 9.03 -2.53
C ILE A 89 -8.07 9.92 -1.67
N GLY A 90 -8.64 10.88 -0.95
CA GLY A 90 -7.91 11.77 -0.07
C GLY A 90 -7.11 11.02 1.00
N ALA A 91 -7.73 10.02 1.62
CA ALA A 91 -7.07 9.16 2.62
C ALA A 91 -5.94 8.32 1.99
N GLY A 92 -6.16 7.72 0.82
CA GLY A 92 -5.14 6.97 0.09
C GLY A 92 -3.95 7.82 -0.33
N VAL A 93 -4.18 9.06 -0.78
CA VAL A 93 -3.11 10.01 -1.12
C VAL A 93 -2.33 10.44 0.13
N ALA A 94 -3.02 10.75 1.22
CA ALA A 94 -2.37 11.11 2.48
C ALA A 94 -1.50 9.97 3.01
N GLU A 95 -2.03 8.74 3.01
CA GLU A 95 -1.29 7.55 3.42
C GLU A 95 -0.12 7.26 2.48
N GLY A 96 -0.30 7.39 1.16
CA GLY A 96 0.78 7.21 0.19
C GLY A 96 1.93 8.19 0.39
N ARG A 97 1.62 9.46 0.69
CA ARG A 97 2.65 10.46 1.04
C ARG A 97 3.35 10.11 2.35
N ALA A 98 2.60 9.68 3.36
CA ALA A 98 3.16 9.30 4.65
C ALA A 98 4.04 8.05 4.55
N ALA A 99 3.62 7.03 3.80
CA ALA A 99 4.39 5.82 3.54
C ALA A 99 5.65 6.12 2.73
N ALA A 100 5.55 6.93 1.66
CA ALA A 100 6.71 7.35 0.88
C ALA A 100 7.72 8.15 1.70
N ALA A 101 7.25 9.08 2.54
CA ALA A 101 8.13 9.83 3.45
C ALA A 101 8.81 8.92 4.49
N ALA A 102 8.07 7.94 5.04
CA ALA A 102 8.62 6.96 5.96
C ALA A 102 9.67 6.06 5.29
N ALA A 103 9.42 5.61 4.06
CA ALA A 103 10.36 4.82 3.27
C ALA A 103 11.63 5.63 2.91
N ALA A 104 11.47 6.87 2.45
CA ALA A 104 12.59 7.76 2.17
C ALA A 104 13.43 8.02 3.43
N ASN A 105 12.78 8.29 4.58
CA ASN A 105 13.49 8.45 5.83
C ASN A 105 14.19 7.17 6.27
N ALA A 106 13.58 5.99 6.09
CA ALA A 106 14.18 4.71 6.44
C ALA A 106 15.45 4.42 5.62
N ALA A 107 15.40 4.69 4.31
CA ALA A 107 16.50 4.47 3.38
C ALA A 107 17.56 5.59 3.36
N ALA A 108 17.30 6.73 4.01
CA ALA A 108 18.24 7.85 4.06
C ALA A 108 19.59 7.42 4.64
N VAL A 109 20.68 7.78 3.96
CA VAL A 109 22.03 7.40 4.36
C VAL A 109 22.65 8.45 5.27
N ASP A 110 23.06 8.04 6.46
CA ASP A 110 23.75 8.92 7.41
C ASP A 110 25.18 9.20 6.91
N PRO A 111 25.75 10.40 7.14
CA PRO A 111 27.12 10.71 6.73
C PRO A 111 28.14 9.86 7.49
N GLY A 112 29.27 9.54 6.87
CA GLY A 112 30.30 8.69 7.46
C GLY A 112 31.67 8.85 6.83
N ASN A 113 32.55 7.89 7.06
CA ASN A 113 33.96 7.98 6.67
C ASN A 113 34.13 7.65 5.18
N ALA A 114 34.28 8.68 4.33
CA ALA A 114 34.35 8.51 2.88
C ALA A 114 35.44 7.52 2.40
N PRO A 115 36.70 7.56 2.89
CA PRO A 115 37.71 6.55 2.57
C PRO A 115 37.29 5.11 2.88
N LEU A 116 36.71 4.87 4.06
CA LEU A 116 36.25 3.55 4.47
C LEU A 116 35.12 3.07 3.55
N ARG A 117 34.17 3.96 3.22
CA ARG A 117 33.06 3.62 2.33
C ARG A 117 33.53 3.26 0.92
N ALA A 118 34.52 3.98 0.38
CA ALA A 118 35.13 3.62 -0.91
C ALA A 118 35.72 2.21 -0.88
N GLN A 119 36.51 1.88 0.15
CA GLN A 119 37.10 0.54 0.29
C GLN A 119 36.04 -0.58 0.39
N VAL A 120 34.92 -0.32 1.09
CA VAL A 120 33.83 -1.28 1.18
C VAL A 120 33.19 -1.54 -0.19
N ARG A 121 32.95 -0.48 -0.98
CA ARG A 121 32.36 -0.62 -2.33
C ARG A 121 33.28 -1.40 -3.26
N ASP A 122 34.57 -1.08 -3.27
CA ASP A 122 35.56 -1.77 -4.11
C ASP A 122 35.63 -3.26 -3.74
N ARG A 123 35.66 -3.57 -2.43
CA ARG A 123 35.64 -4.94 -1.93
C ARG A 123 34.36 -5.68 -2.33
N PHE A 124 33.21 -5.01 -2.30
CA PHE A 124 31.92 -5.62 -2.65
C PHE A 124 31.82 -5.92 -4.16
N ILE A 125 32.27 -5.00 -5.02
CA ILE A 125 32.30 -5.20 -6.48
C ILE A 125 33.21 -6.37 -6.87
N ALA A 126 34.33 -6.56 -6.15
CA ALA A 126 35.26 -7.64 -6.41
C ALA A 126 34.72 -9.04 -6.04
N MET A 127 33.58 -9.13 -5.34
CA MET A 127 32.95 -10.41 -4.97
C MET A 127 32.06 -10.94 -6.10
N ASP A 128 31.93 -12.27 -6.16
CA ASP A 128 30.88 -12.92 -6.93
C ASP A 128 29.50 -12.76 -6.27
N ALA A 129 28.43 -13.13 -6.98
CA ALA A 129 27.07 -12.94 -6.47
C ALA A 129 26.81 -13.65 -5.12
N ALA A 130 27.39 -14.85 -4.91
CA ALA A 130 27.26 -15.59 -3.67
C ALA A 130 28.02 -14.91 -2.50
N GLY A 131 29.23 -14.40 -2.79
CA GLY A 131 30.01 -13.60 -1.87
C GLY A 131 29.30 -12.30 -1.49
N GLN A 132 28.72 -11.60 -2.48
CA GLN A 132 27.93 -10.39 -2.27
C GLN A 132 26.72 -10.65 -1.37
N ALA A 133 25.97 -11.74 -1.61
CA ALA A 133 24.83 -12.12 -0.77
C ALA A 133 25.26 -12.39 0.69
N THR A 134 26.34 -13.15 0.87
CA THR A 134 26.89 -13.49 2.19
C THR A 134 27.39 -12.23 2.91
N PHE A 135 28.05 -11.34 2.18
CA PHE A 135 28.51 -10.05 2.68
C PHE A 135 27.33 -9.22 3.17
N ALA A 136 26.31 -9.01 2.33
CA ALA A 136 25.14 -8.19 2.66
C ALA A 136 24.41 -8.68 3.93
N GLN A 137 24.33 -9.99 4.15
CA GLN A 137 23.70 -10.56 5.35
C GLN A 137 24.46 -10.25 6.64
N ARG A 138 25.80 -10.16 6.58
CA ARG A 138 26.67 -10.02 7.76
C ARG A 138 27.21 -8.62 7.95
N ALA A 139 27.21 -7.80 6.90
CA ALA A 139 27.77 -6.46 6.87
C ALA A 139 27.24 -5.60 8.02
N SER A 140 28.14 -4.84 8.62
CA SER A 140 27.82 -3.83 9.63
C SER A 140 26.96 -2.70 9.03
N LEU A 141 26.37 -1.88 9.90
CA LEU A 141 25.56 -0.73 9.44
C LEU A 141 26.38 0.23 8.56
N GLU A 142 27.64 0.50 8.91
CA GLU A 142 28.50 1.41 8.14
C GLU A 142 28.91 0.82 6.78
N GLU A 143 29.14 -0.49 6.71
CA GLU A 143 29.39 -1.17 5.43
C GLU A 143 28.15 -1.15 4.52
N LEU A 144 26.96 -1.38 5.07
CA LEU A 144 25.72 -1.27 4.32
C LEU A 144 25.43 0.18 3.90
N ALA A 145 25.74 1.16 4.76
CA ALA A 145 25.64 2.58 4.42
C ALA A 145 26.52 2.94 3.22
N ALA A 146 27.73 2.36 3.13
CA ALA A 146 28.64 2.57 1.99
C ALA A 146 28.03 2.11 0.66
N LEU A 147 27.30 0.99 0.67
CA LEU A 147 26.62 0.45 -0.51
C LEU A 147 25.38 1.30 -0.85
N MET A 148 24.57 1.64 0.16
CA MET A 148 23.38 2.47 -0.03
C MET A 148 23.70 3.87 -0.54
N GLU A 149 24.81 4.47 -0.12
CA GLU A 149 25.25 5.81 -0.55
C GLU A 149 25.54 5.86 -2.06
N ALA A 150 26.19 4.83 -2.60
CA ALA A 150 26.47 4.76 -4.04
C ALA A 150 25.23 4.39 -4.87
N GLY A 151 24.27 3.68 -4.27
CA GLY A 151 22.97 3.38 -4.84
C GLY A 151 22.97 2.25 -5.88
N ARG A 152 21.77 1.79 -6.25
CA ARG A 152 21.54 0.61 -7.12
C ARG A 152 22.23 0.73 -8.48
N SER A 153 22.28 1.93 -9.05
CA SER A 153 22.86 2.20 -10.38
C SER A 153 24.38 2.04 -10.41
N TYR A 154 25.06 2.20 -9.27
CA TYR A 154 26.50 1.97 -9.18
C TYR A 154 26.86 0.47 -9.17
N PHE A 155 25.91 -0.38 -8.77
CA PHE A 155 26.06 -1.83 -8.70
C PHE A 155 25.15 -2.53 -9.71
N ASP A 156 25.04 -2.03 -10.95
CA ASP A 156 24.16 -2.56 -11.99
C ASP A 156 24.28 -4.09 -12.18
N ALA A 157 25.50 -4.62 -12.12
CA ALA A 157 25.82 -6.05 -12.22
C ALA A 157 25.39 -6.89 -11.00
N THR A 158 25.08 -6.29 -9.85
CA THR A 158 24.59 -7.02 -8.67
C THR A 158 23.15 -7.49 -8.91
N PRO A 159 22.84 -8.78 -8.69
CA PRO A 159 21.48 -9.29 -8.85
C PRO A 159 20.48 -8.62 -7.90
N ASP A 160 19.25 -8.39 -8.37
CA ASP A 160 18.19 -7.72 -7.58
C ASP A 160 17.91 -8.39 -6.22
N PRO A 161 17.89 -9.73 -6.08
CA PRO A 161 17.71 -10.36 -4.78
C PRO A 161 18.81 -10.02 -3.77
N VAL A 162 20.05 -9.81 -4.24
CA VAL A 162 21.18 -9.42 -3.39
C VAL A 162 21.04 -7.97 -2.97
N TRP A 163 20.65 -7.10 -3.90
CA TRP A 163 20.38 -5.70 -3.60
C TRP A 163 19.26 -5.54 -2.57
N GLN A 164 18.18 -6.33 -2.69
CA GLN A 164 17.09 -6.32 -1.72
C GLN A 164 17.57 -6.70 -0.31
N ILE A 165 18.52 -7.64 -0.19
CA ILE A 165 19.12 -7.98 1.12
C ILE A 165 19.86 -6.77 1.70
N ILE A 166 20.61 -6.03 0.88
CA ILE A 166 21.34 -4.83 1.32
C ILE A 166 20.36 -3.80 1.88
N GLU A 167 19.30 -3.48 1.12
CA GLU A 167 18.29 -2.51 1.52
C GLU A 167 17.61 -2.92 2.83
N ASP A 168 17.17 -4.19 2.93
CA ASP A 168 16.46 -4.70 4.10
C ASP A 168 17.35 -4.69 5.34
N GLN A 169 18.57 -5.19 5.22
CA GLN A 169 19.53 -5.20 6.33
C GLN A 169 19.89 -3.79 6.75
N TYR A 170 20.08 -2.87 5.79
CA TYR A 170 20.39 -1.48 6.09
C TYR A 170 19.26 -0.82 6.88
N ILE A 171 18.04 -0.87 6.36
CA ILE A 171 16.87 -0.24 6.99
C ILE A 171 16.66 -0.80 8.40
N VAL A 172 16.77 -2.11 8.57
CA VAL A 172 16.60 -2.78 9.86
C VAL A 172 17.69 -2.36 10.86
N LYS A 173 18.97 -2.47 10.49
CA LYS A 173 20.07 -2.10 11.39
C LYS A 173 20.06 -0.61 11.72
N ARG A 174 19.71 0.23 10.74
CA ARG A 174 19.57 1.67 10.95
C ARG A 174 18.42 2.01 11.88
N HIS A 175 17.27 1.34 11.73
CA HIS A 175 16.13 1.55 12.61
C HIS A 175 16.50 1.22 14.06
N ILE A 176 17.17 0.09 14.30
CA ILE A 176 17.67 -0.30 15.62
C ILE A 176 18.61 0.78 16.19
N ALA A 177 19.60 1.21 15.40
CA ALA A 177 20.60 2.18 15.83
C ALA A 177 19.99 3.55 16.15
N ARG A 178 19.11 4.08 15.28
CA ARG A 178 18.53 5.43 15.46
C ARG A 178 17.46 5.51 16.54
N SER A 179 16.69 4.44 16.73
CA SER A 179 15.63 4.42 17.75
C SER A 179 16.13 3.94 19.13
N GLY A 180 17.36 3.45 19.21
CA GLY A 180 17.86 2.80 20.42
C GLY A 180 17.03 1.56 20.78
N LEU A 181 16.49 0.86 19.79
CA LEU A 181 15.48 -0.20 19.97
C LEU A 181 15.93 -1.29 20.96
N GLN A 182 17.24 -1.56 21.00
CA GLN A 182 17.85 -2.50 21.94
C GLN A 182 17.54 -2.19 23.41
N ALA A 183 17.36 -0.92 23.79
CA ALA A 183 17.02 -0.55 25.16
C ALA A 183 15.61 -1.03 25.57
N ALA A 184 14.69 -1.17 24.62
CA ALA A 184 13.34 -1.67 24.84
C ALA A 184 13.26 -3.22 24.90
N PHE A 185 14.32 -3.90 24.44
CA PHE A 185 14.39 -5.37 24.42
C PHE A 185 15.58 -5.82 25.27
N GLN A 186 15.37 -5.92 26.58
CA GLN A 186 16.35 -6.47 27.51
C GLN A 186 16.10 -7.96 27.71
N ARG A 187 17.18 -8.76 27.77
CA ARG A 187 17.08 -10.17 28.14
C ARG A 187 16.47 -10.28 29.54
N GLN A 188 15.55 -11.22 29.70
CA GLN A 188 14.94 -11.53 30.98
C GLN A 188 15.58 -12.81 31.52
N PRO A 189 15.94 -12.86 32.82
CA PRO A 189 16.33 -14.10 33.46
C PRO A 189 15.29 -15.20 33.29
N ASP A 190 15.74 -16.40 32.97
CA ASP A 190 14.88 -17.58 32.87
C ASP A 190 15.50 -18.81 33.56
N ALA A 191 14.84 -19.96 33.48
CA ALA A 191 15.31 -21.18 34.14
C ALA A 191 16.61 -21.75 33.55
N ASN A 192 16.96 -21.38 32.31
CA ASN A 192 18.16 -21.83 31.62
C ASN A 192 19.32 -20.82 31.76
N ASP A 193 19.01 -19.53 31.90
CA ASP A 193 19.95 -18.45 32.19
C ASP A 193 19.36 -17.49 33.25
N PRO A 194 19.45 -17.84 34.55
CA PRO A 194 18.87 -17.05 35.64
C PRO A 194 19.62 -15.75 35.90
N MET A 195 20.74 -15.51 35.21
CA MET A 195 21.50 -14.27 35.28
C MET A 195 21.56 -13.58 33.92
N ALA A 196 20.64 -13.87 32.99
CA ALA A 196 20.61 -13.20 31.70
C ALA A 196 20.48 -11.68 31.88
N PHE A 197 21.43 -10.92 31.35
CA PHE A 197 21.43 -9.46 31.37
C PHE A 197 21.87 -8.90 30.01
N GLY A 198 21.58 -7.62 29.79
CA GLY A 198 21.94 -6.91 28.57
C GLY A 198 20.88 -6.96 27.46
N PRO A 199 21.18 -6.36 26.30
CA PRO A 199 20.22 -6.27 25.20
C PRO A 199 19.98 -7.62 24.53
N ASP A 200 18.72 -7.88 24.18
CA ASP A 200 18.32 -8.94 23.29
C ASP A 200 18.32 -8.43 21.84
N GLU A 201 19.48 -8.58 21.19
CA GLU A 201 19.66 -8.16 19.80
C GLU A 201 18.74 -8.91 18.83
N ASN A 202 18.39 -10.17 19.12
CA ASN A 202 17.52 -10.97 18.27
C ASN A 202 16.08 -10.48 18.35
N ALA A 203 15.60 -10.15 19.56
CA ALA A 203 14.28 -9.55 19.74
C ALA A 203 14.20 -8.17 19.08
N ALA A 204 15.22 -7.33 19.23
CA ALA A 204 15.29 -6.03 18.55
C ALA A 204 15.31 -6.18 17.02
N LEU A 205 16.05 -7.16 16.49
CA LEU A 205 16.08 -7.47 15.06
C LEU A 205 14.71 -7.94 14.54
N ALA A 206 14.03 -8.82 15.28
CA ALA A 206 12.71 -9.32 14.93
C ALA A 206 11.66 -8.19 14.93
N ALA A 207 11.67 -7.34 15.95
CA ALA A 207 10.79 -6.17 16.04
C ALA A 207 11.03 -5.19 14.89
N SER A 208 12.29 -4.90 14.56
CA SER A 208 12.61 -4.03 13.44
C SER A 208 12.22 -4.61 12.08
N LYS A 209 12.34 -5.92 11.89
CA LYS A 209 11.83 -6.60 10.67
C LYS A 209 10.31 -6.51 10.58
N ALA A 210 9.60 -6.64 11.70
CA ALA A 210 8.15 -6.45 11.75
C ALA A 210 7.76 -5.01 11.37
N SER A 211 8.50 -4.00 11.85
CA SER A 211 8.28 -2.59 11.45
C SER A 211 8.51 -2.37 9.95
N LEU A 212 9.54 -2.98 9.35
CA LEU A 212 9.73 -2.95 7.89
C LEU A 212 8.58 -3.64 7.14
N GLY A 213 8.11 -4.80 7.65
CA GLY A 213 6.93 -5.48 7.12
C GLY A 213 5.68 -4.59 7.14
N THR A 214 5.45 -3.89 8.24
CA THR A 214 4.34 -2.92 8.36
C THR A 214 4.49 -1.78 7.35
N LEU A 215 5.69 -1.23 7.15
CA LEU A 215 5.93 -0.18 6.15
C LEU A 215 5.63 -0.65 4.72
N ARG A 216 5.99 -1.89 4.38
CA ARG A 216 5.66 -2.51 3.08
C ARG A 216 4.16 -2.70 2.92
N ALA A 217 3.51 -3.28 3.92
CA ALA A 217 2.06 -3.48 3.93
C ALA A 217 1.29 -2.16 3.76
N ARG A 218 1.83 -1.04 4.29
CA ARG A 218 1.26 0.29 4.06
C ARG A 218 1.33 0.71 2.59
N SER A 219 2.40 0.37 1.89
CA SER A 219 2.54 0.66 0.46
C SER A 219 1.57 -0.20 -0.37
N ASP A 220 1.49 -1.51 -0.08
CA ASP A 220 0.57 -2.44 -0.75
C ASP A 220 -0.90 -2.01 -0.58
N MET A 221 -1.24 -1.48 0.60
CA MET A 221 -2.56 -0.93 0.86
C MET A 221 -2.90 0.26 -0.04
N VAL A 222 -1.94 1.15 -0.33
CA VAL A 222 -2.18 2.28 -1.24
C VAL A 222 -2.48 1.79 -2.66
N ASP A 223 -1.78 0.75 -3.11
CA ASP A 223 -2.08 0.12 -4.40
C ASP A 223 -3.44 -0.60 -4.40
N ALA A 224 -3.84 -1.20 -3.28
CA ALA A 224 -5.18 -1.75 -3.11
C ALA A 224 -6.26 -0.66 -3.15
N VAL A 225 -6.03 0.51 -2.53
CA VAL A 225 -6.94 1.68 -2.62
C VAL A 225 -7.03 2.16 -4.07
N ARG A 226 -5.90 2.28 -4.78
CA ARG A 226 -5.87 2.68 -6.20
C ARG A 226 -6.71 1.75 -7.04
N THR A 227 -6.50 0.44 -6.89
CA THR A 227 -7.22 -0.60 -7.63
C THR A 227 -8.73 -0.55 -7.34
N ALA A 228 -9.10 -0.42 -6.06
CA ALA A 228 -10.50 -0.30 -5.66
C ALA A 228 -11.18 0.93 -6.30
N VAL A 229 -10.56 2.11 -6.21
CA VAL A 229 -11.08 3.35 -6.81
C VAL A 229 -11.19 3.22 -8.34
N GLN A 230 -10.16 2.68 -9.01
CA GLN A 230 -10.20 2.45 -10.46
C GLN A 230 -11.37 1.55 -10.88
N SER A 231 -11.60 0.47 -10.13
CA SER A 231 -12.69 -0.47 -10.39
C SER A 231 -14.09 0.13 -10.12
N ILE A 232 -14.21 1.01 -9.12
CA ILE A 232 -15.44 1.78 -8.86
C ILE A 232 -15.73 2.74 -10.02
N ILE A 233 -14.71 3.44 -10.53
CA ILE A 233 -14.87 4.34 -11.68
C ILE A 233 -15.38 3.55 -12.89
N ASP A 234 -14.83 2.36 -13.16
CA ASP A 234 -15.26 1.51 -14.28
C ASP A 234 -16.71 1.03 -14.11
N ALA A 235 -17.11 0.65 -12.89
CA ALA A 235 -18.50 0.28 -12.60
C ALA A 235 -19.48 1.46 -12.74
N VAL A 236 -19.09 2.65 -12.28
CA VAL A 236 -19.89 3.88 -12.40
C VAL A 236 -20.00 4.31 -13.86
N ALA A 237 -18.91 4.26 -14.63
CA ALA A 237 -18.90 4.56 -16.07
C ALA A 237 -19.93 3.70 -16.81
N LEU A 238 -19.93 2.38 -16.54
CA LEU A 238 -20.91 1.48 -17.14
C LEU A 238 -22.35 1.75 -16.65
N ALA A 239 -22.54 2.00 -15.36
CA ALA A 239 -23.87 2.24 -14.79
C ALA A 239 -24.52 3.55 -15.27
N THR A 240 -23.70 4.52 -15.69
CA THR A 240 -24.12 5.87 -16.09
C THR A 240 -24.02 6.11 -17.61
N ASP A 241 -23.55 5.11 -18.35
CA ASP A 241 -23.21 5.17 -19.78
C ASP A 241 -22.33 6.40 -20.10
N LEU A 242 -21.29 6.57 -19.28
CA LEU A 242 -20.28 7.63 -19.43
C LEU A 242 -18.95 7.03 -19.84
N SER A 243 -18.07 7.87 -20.40
CA SER A 243 -16.67 7.51 -20.51
C SER A 243 -16.04 7.34 -19.12
N ARG A 244 -14.94 6.57 -19.03
CA ARG A 244 -14.19 6.42 -17.77
C ARG A 244 -13.77 7.78 -17.18
N GLU A 245 -13.37 8.71 -18.05
CA GLU A 245 -12.93 10.04 -17.63
C GLU A 245 -14.09 10.88 -17.09
N ASP A 246 -15.26 10.81 -17.72
CA ASP A 246 -16.44 11.55 -17.25
C ASP A 246 -17.00 10.95 -15.95
N ALA A 247 -16.93 9.63 -15.78
CA ALA A 247 -17.25 8.98 -14.51
C ALA A 247 -16.28 9.40 -13.39
N TRP A 248 -14.99 9.54 -13.70
CA TRP A 248 -14.02 10.10 -12.76
C TRP A 248 -14.36 11.54 -12.38
N LYS A 249 -14.66 12.41 -13.36
CA LYS A 249 -15.10 13.79 -13.09
C LYS A 249 -16.37 13.81 -12.24
N LEU A 250 -17.38 13.01 -12.59
CA LEU A 250 -18.63 12.86 -11.84
C LEU A 250 -18.36 12.56 -10.37
N LEU A 251 -17.49 11.58 -10.08
CA LEU A 251 -17.16 11.15 -8.73
C LEU A 251 -16.29 12.16 -7.97
N THR A 252 -15.42 12.91 -8.65
CA THR A 252 -14.46 13.83 -7.98
C THR A 252 -14.93 15.27 -7.88
N THR A 253 -15.84 15.71 -8.74
CA THR A 253 -16.41 17.06 -8.69
C THR A 253 -17.81 17.08 -8.08
N GLY A 254 -18.48 15.93 -8.00
CA GLY A 254 -19.88 15.84 -7.56
C GLY A 254 -20.82 16.62 -8.47
N LYS A 255 -20.48 16.76 -9.76
CA LYS A 255 -21.30 17.45 -10.76
C LYS A 255 -21.51 16.52 -11.94
N ALA A 256 -22.76 16.34 -12.35
CA ALA A 256 -23.07 15.65 -13.60
C ALA A 256 -22.50 16.45 -14.78
N ALA A 257 -21.83 15.76 -15.70
CA ALA A 257 -21.56 16.34 -17.02
C ALA A 257 -22.92 16.60 -17.69
N VAL A 258 -23.16 17.86 -18.06
CA VAL A 258 -24.36 18.31 -18.78
C VAL A 258 -24.28 17.84 -20.23
#